data_AF-A0A1A7Y1V4-F1
#
_entry.id   AF-A0A1A7Y1V4-F1
#
_cell.length_a   1.000
_cell.length_b   1.000
_cell.length_c   1.000
_cell.angle_alpha   90.00
_cell.angle_beta   90.00
_cell.angle_gamma   90.00
#
_symmetry.space_group_name_H-M   'P 1'
#
loop_
_entity.id
_entity.type
_entity.pdbx_description
1 polymer ?
#
loop_
_entity_poly.entity_id
_entity_poly.type
_entity_poly.pdbx_seq_one_letter_code
_entity_poly.pdbx_strand_id
1 'polypeptide(L)'
;CLGFFYTEVFICGGYNGELILSDLWKINLQTFQWTKLPAVMPEPAYFHCAAVTPAGCMYVHGGVVNMSGNQRTASLYKVWLVVPSLLEMTWEKLLKTFPNLTQMSTLQLLSLGLTHTLIQRLK
;
A
#
# COMPACT_ATOMS: atom_id res chain seq x y z
N CYS A 1 -0.02 6.03 -11.85
CA CYS A 1 -0.61 6.55 -10.60
C CYS A 1 0.53 6.86 -9.66
N LEU A 2 0.63 8.11 -9.21
CA LEU A 2 1.82 8.67 -8.56
C LEU A 2 1.62 8.68 -7.04
N GLY A 3 2.61 8.23 -6.28
CA GLY A 3 2.66 8.36 -4.83
C GLY A 3 3.88 9.18 -4.40
N PHE A 4 3.73 10.09 -3.43
CA PHE A 4 4.82 10.94 -2.94
C PHE A 4 5.25 10.50 -1.54
N PHE A 5 6.56 10.40 -1.31
CA PHE A 5 7.14 10.19 0.02
C PHE A 5 8.50 10.91 0.11
N TYR A 6 8.58 11.92 0.96
CA TYR A 6 9.71 12.87 1.00
C TYR A 6 10.04 13.44 -0.39
N THR A 7 11.25 13.19 -0.89
CA THR A 7 11.76 13.64 -2.20
C THR A 7 11.67 12.54 -3.25
N GLU A 8 10.92 11.46 -2.99
CA GLU A 8 10.77 10.34 -3.89
C GLU A 8 9.32 10.26 -4.41
N VAL A 9 9.20 9.97 -5.70
CA VAL A 9 7.91 9.70 -6.34
C VAL A 9 7.90 8.27 -6.82
N PHE A 10 6.85 7.55 -6.46
CA PHE A 10 6.66 6.14 -6.77
C PHE A 10 5.64 5.97 -7.89
N ILE A 11 5.92 5.03 -8.78
CA ILE A 11 5.08 4.67 -9.92
C ILE A 11 4.96 3.15 -9.95
N CYS A 12 3.75 2.66 -10.18
CA CYS A 12 3.47 1.24 -10.35
C CYS A 12 2.56 1.01 -11.56
N GLY A 13 2.76 -0.12 -12.23
CA GLY A 13 1.91 -0.60 -13.33
C GLY A 13 1.83 0.36 -14.52
N GLY A 14 0.67 0.41 -15.16
CA GLY A 14 0.45 1.21 -16.37
C GLY A 14 0.43 0.38 -17.65
N TYR A 15 0.46 1.06 -18.79
CA TYR A 15 0.39 0.44 -20.12
C TYR A 15 1.39 1.14 -21.04
N ASN A 16 2.25 0.37 -21.72
CA ASN A 16 3.31 0.91 -22.56
C ASN A 16 2.98 0.91 -24.07
N GLY A 17 1.75 0.57 -24.45
CA GLY A 17 1.38 0.40 -25.87
C GLY A 17 1.33 -1.05 -26.33
N GLU A 18 1.88 -1.99 -25.55
CA GLU A 18 1.92 -3.42 -25.87
C GLU A 18 1.48 -4.30 -24.69
N LEU A 19 1.97 -3.99 -23.48
CA LEU A 19 1.78 -4.77 -22.27
C LEU A 19 1.24 -3.92 -21.13
N ILE A 20 0.36 -4.53 -20.35
CA ILE A 20 -0.02 -4.00 -19.04
C ILE A 20 1.13 -4.35 -18.08
N LEU A 21 1.70 -3.32 -17.47
CA LEU A 21 2.86 -3.44 -16.60
C LEU A 21 2.43 -3.74 -15.16
N SER A 22 3.34 -4.36 -14.41
CA SER A 22 3.20 -4.58 -12.97
C SER A 22 4.42 -4.11 -12.19
N ASP A 23 5.46 -3.59 -12.84
CA ASP A 23 6.68 -3.19 -12.14
C ASP A 23 6.52 -1.86 -11.39
N LEU A 24 7.42 -1.68 -10.43
CA LEU A 24 7.47 -0.50 -9.57
C LEU A 24 8.78 0.25 -9.80
N TRP A 25 8.65 1.57 -9.89
CA TRP A 25 9.75 2.49 -10.07
C TRP A 25 9.65 3.62 -9.06
N LYS A 26 10.79 4.22 -8.74
CA LYS A 26 10.84 5.51 -8.08
C LYS A 26 11.77 6.46 -8.80
N ILE A 27 11.49 7.76 -8.68
CA ILE A 27 12.39 8.84 -9.06
C ILE A 27 12.71 9.68 -7.83
N ASN A 28 13.98 9.96 -7.63
CA ASN A 28 14.42 10.95 -6.65
C ASN A 28 14.32 12.34 -7.30
N LEU A 29 13.55 13.25 -6.71
CA LEU A 29 13.29 14.59 -7.26
C LEU A 29 14.44 15.58 -7.07
N GLN A 30 15.46 15.25 -6.29
CA GLN A 30 16.67 16.06 -6.14
C GLN A 30 17.71 15.69 -7.20
N THR A 31 17.91 14.39 -7.43
CA THR A 31 18.93 13.88 -8.37
C THR A 31 18.37 13.56 -9.75
N PHE A 32 17.04 13.51 -9.90
CA PHE A 32 16.32 13.03 -11.08
C PHE A 32 16.72 11.61 -11.52
N GLN A 33 17.21 10.80 -10.59
CA GLN A 33 17.61 9.42 -10.87
C GLN A 33 16.43 8.47 -10.67
N TRP A 34 16.23 7.62 -11.67
CA TRP A 34 15.26 6.52 -11.63
C TRP A 34 15.87 5.29 -10.97
N THR A 35 15.08 4.60 -10.17
CA THR A 35 15.44 3.31 -9.58
C THR A 35 14.28 2.34 -9.73
N LYS A 36 14.54 1.17 -10.31
CA LYS A 36 13.56 0.07 -10.33
C LYS A 36 13.54 -0.60 -8.97
N LEU A 37 12.35 -0.78 -8.42
CA LEU A 37 12.17 -1.45 -7.14
C LEU A 37 12.07 -2.97 -7.32
N PRO A 38 12.58 -3.79 -6.37
CA PRO A 38 12.48 -5.24 -6.42
C PRO A 38 11.09 -5.72 -5.96
N ALA A 39 10.04 -5.11 -6.49
CA ALA A 39 8.65 -5.42 -6.17
C ALA A 39 7.79 -5.28 -7.43
N VAL A 40 6.71 -6.07 -7.48
CA VAL A 40 5.73 -6.05 -8.56
C VAL A 40 4.32 -6.04 -7.98
N MET A 41 3.39 -5.41 -8.68
CA MET A 41 1.97 -5.54 -8.40
C MET A 41 1.56 -7.01 -8.60
N PRO A 42 0.74 -7.59 -7.69
CA PRO A 42 0.25 -8.97 -7.84
C PRO A 42 -0.52 -9.19 -9.14
N GLU A 43 -1.21 -8.16 -9.62
CA GLU A 43 -1.98 -8.16 -10.85
C GLU A 43 -1.58 -6.92 -11.68
N PRO A 44 -1.03 -7.09 -12.90
CA PRO A 44 -0.75 -5.97 -13.79
C PRO A 44 -2.02 -5.17 -14.07
N ALA A 45 -1.96 -3.85 -13.91
CA ALA A 45 -3.12 -2.99 -14.11
C ALA A 45 -2.71 -1.59 -14.58
N TYR A 46 -3.54 -0.99 -15.43
CA TYR A 46 -3.52 0.44 -15.76
C TYR A 46 -4.86 1.08 -15.39
N PHE A 47 -4.97 2.41 -15.43
CA PHE A 47 -6.15 3.13 -14.91
C PHE A 47 -6.58 2.74 -13.48
N HIS A 48 -5.62 2.31 -12.66
CA HIS A 48 -5.82 2.04 -11.24
C HIS A 48 -5.72 3.35 -10.43
N CYS A 49 -5.91 3.30 -9.12
CA CYS A 49 -5.55 4.38 -8.19
C CYS A 49 -4.39 3.92 -7.31
N ALA A 50 -3.51 4.83 -6.90
CA ALA A 50 -2.45 4.54 -5.94
C ALA A 50 -2.28 5.70 -4.96
N ALA A 51 -2.01 5.39 -3.68
CA ALA A 51 -1.74 6.37 -2.63
C ALA A 51 -0.68 5.84 -1.66
N VAL A 52 0.17 6.72 -1.14
CA VAL A 52 1.24 6.38 -0.18
C VAL A 52 0.90 6.97 1.18
N THR A 53 0.97 6.16 2.23
CA THR A 53 0.74 6.60 3.61
C THR A 53 1.97 7.32 4.16
N PRO A 54 1.82 8.15 5.22
CA PRO A 54 2.95 8.73 5.93
C PRO A 54 3.94 7.70 6.52
N ALA A 55 3.52 6.44 6.69
CA ALA A 55 4.40 5.35 7.12
C ALA A 55 5.22 4.74 5.96
N GLY A 56 5.00 5.19 4.72
CA GLY A 56 5.68 4.67 3.52
C GLY A 56 5.08 3.36 3.00
N CYS A 57 3.80 3.10 3.25
CA CYS A 57 3.06 2.00 2.64
C CYS A 57 2.25 2.51 1.46
N MET A 58 2.41 1.91 0.28
CA MET A 58 1.61 2.23 -0.90
C MET A 58 0.41 1.29 -0.98
N TYR A 59 -0.77 1.85 -1.22
CA TYR A 59 -2.00 1.14 -1.54
C TYR A 59 -2.34 1.35 -3.00
N VAL A 60 -2.70 0.26 -3.70
CA VAL A 60 -3.10 0.26 -5.11
C VAL A 60 -4.48 -0.37 -5.21
N HIS A 61 -5.42 0.33 -5.84
CA HIS A 61 -6.81 -0.12 -5.96
C HIS A 61 -7.29 -0.11 -7.40
N GLY A 62 -7.89 -1.23 -7.80
CA GLY A 62 -8.63 -1.39 -9.03
C GLY A 62 -7.78 -1.27 -10.30
N GLY A 63 -8.43 -0.90 -11.39
CA GLY A 63 -7.81 -0.72 -12.71
C GLY A 63 -8.36 -1.68 -13.76
N VAL A 64 -7.72 -1.68 -14.92
CA VAL A 64 -8.00 -2.56 -16.06
C VAL A 64 -6.86 -3.56 -16.18
N VAL A 65 -7.20 -4.85 -16.20
CA VAL A 65 -6.27 -5.99 -16.15
C VAL A 65 -6.19 -6.73 -17.47
N ASN A 66 -7.11 -6.47 -18.39
CA ASN A 66 -7.11 -7.02 -19.74
C ASN A 66 -7.67 -6.00 -20.74
N MET A 67 -6.92 -5.74 -21.80
CA MET A 67 -7.30 -4.80 -22.87
C MET A 67 -8.41 -5.32 -23.76
N SER A 68 -8.39 -6.60 -24.14
CA SER A 68 -9.31 -7.18 -25.13
C SER A 68 -10.75 -7.27 -24.61
N GLY A 69 -10.92 -7.43 -23.30
CA GLY A 69 -12.24 -7.52 -22.66
C GLY A 69 -12.62 -6.31 -21.80
N ASN A 70 -11.75 -5.28 -21.71
CA ASN A 70 -11.86 -4.19 -20.73
C ASN A 70 -12.16 -4.71 -19.31
N GLN A 71 -11.51 -5.82 -18.94
CA GLN A 71 -11.75 -6.46 -17.65
C GLN A 71 -11.21 -5.56 -16.56
N ARG A 72 -12.08 -5.23 -15.59
CA ARG A 72 -11.74 -4.38 -14.45
C ARG A 72 -11.59 -5.21 -13.18
N THR A 73 -10.72 -4.73 -12.30
CA THR A 73 -10.52 -5.28 -10.97
C THR A 73 -10.97 -4.27 -9.92
N ALA A 74 -11.45 -4.77 -8.78
CA ALA A 74 -11.72 -4.01 -7.57
C ALA A 74 -10.76 -4.42 -6.43
N SER A 75 -9.69 -5.14 -6.78
CA SER A 75 -8.71 -5.61 -5.80
C SER A 75 -7.97 -4.43 -5.17
N LEU A 76 -7.67 -4.57 -3.88
CA LEU A 76 -6.84 -3.66 -3.11
C LEU A 76 -5.57 -4.39 -2.71
N TYR A 77 -4.42 -3.83 -3.10
CA TYR A 77 -3.10 -4.34 -2.76
C TYR A 77 -2.34 -3.30 -1.96
N LYS A 78 -1.40 -3.76 -1.13
CA LYS A 78 -0.47 -2.88 -0.43
C LYS A 78 0.98 -3.36 -0.57
N VAL A 79 1.92 -2.43 -0.54
CA VAL A 79 3.36 -2.71 -0.54
C VAL A 79 4.11 -1.70 0.33
N TRP A 80 5.05 -2.18 1.14
CA TRP A 80 5.95 -1.33 1.90
C TRP A 80 7.08 -0.81 0.99
N LEU A 81 7.18 0.51 0.83
CA LEU A 81 8.19 1.17 0.00
C LEU A 81 9.49 1.45 0.78
N VAL A 82 9.40 1.44 2.09
CA VAL A 82 10.49 1.56 3.06
C VAL A 82 10.30 0.51 4.14
N VAL A 83 11.34 0.28 4.95
CA VAL A 83 11.21 -0.59 6.13
C VAL A 83 10.21 0.07 7.10
N PRO A 84 9.08 -0.58 7.42
CA PRO A 84 8.11 -0.03 8.37
C PRO A 84 8.73 0.15 9.76
N SER A 85 8.15 1.03 10.57
CA SER A 85 8.55 1.14 11.97
C SER A 85 8.19 -0.14 12.75
N LEU A 86 8.88 -0.39 13.87
CA LEU A 86 8.54 -1.51 14.75
C LEU A 86 7.08 -1.46 15.23
N LEU A 87 6.55 -0.26 15.42
CA LEU A 87 5.14 -0.05 15.77
C LEU A 87 4.22 -0.61 14.68
N GLU A 88 4.45 -0.26 13.41
CA GLU A 88 3.63 -0.73 12.30
C GLU A 88 3.74 -2.26 12.12
N MET A 89 4.95 -2.81 12.20
CA MET A 89 5.17 -4.26 12.12
C MET A 89 4.45 -5.01 13.25
N THR A 90 4.59 -4.52 14.48
CA THR A 90 3.96 -5.13 15.66
C THR A 90 2.45 -5.00 15.58
N TRP A 91 1.93 -3.86 15.13
CA TRP A 91 0.50 -3.62 14.94
C TRP A 91 -0.11 -4.58 13.92
N GLU A 92 0.50 -4.75 12.75
CA GLU A 92 0.04 -5.72 11.75
C GLU A 92 0.07 -7.15 12.27
N LYS A 93 1.14 -7.52 12.99
CA LYS A 93 1.26 -8.85 13.59
C LYS A 93 0.21 -9.07 14.68
N LEU A 94 -0.06 -8.06 15.50
CA LEU A 94 -1.06 -8.10 16.56
C LEU A 94 -2.46 -8.35 15.98
N LEU A 95 -2.88 -7.54 14.99
CA LEU A 95 -4.19 -7.69 14.34
C LEU A 95 -4.36 -9.04 13.64
N LYS A 96 -3.28 -9.55 13.01
CA LYS A 96 -3.29 -10.86 12.37
C LYS A 96 -3.40 -12.01 13.39
N THR A 97 -2.79 -11.85 14.57
CA THR A 97 -2.76 -12.89 15.60
C THR A 97 -4.03 -12.91 16.44
N PHE A 98 -4.64 -11.74 16.66
CA PHE A 98 -5.83 -11.57 17.50
C PHE A 98 -6.94 -10.82 16.72
N PRO A 99 -7.61 -11.49 15.76
CA PRO A 99 -8.61 -10.85 14.90
C PRO A 99 -9.84 -10.34 15.67
N ASN A 100 -10.10 -10.88 16.86
CA ASN A 100 -11.17 -10.45 17.75
C ASN A 100 -10.93 -9.06 18.39
N LEU A 101 -9.73 -8.50 18.30
CA LEU A 101 -9.44 -7.15 18.81
C LEU A 101 -10.37 -6.07 18.22
N THR A 102 -10.79 -6.23 16.95
CA THR A 102 -11.71 -5.30 16.27
C THR A 102 -13.13 -5.34 16.82
N GLN A 103 -13.51 -6.40 17.54
CA GLN A 103 -14.84 -6.60 18.11
C GLN A 103 -14.92 -6.17 19.58
N MET A 104 -13.77 -5.91 20.22
CA MET A 104 -13.71 -5.54 21.63
C MET A 104 -14.09 -4.08 21.84
N SER A 105 -14.70 -3.80 23.00
CA SER A 105 -15.00 -2.43 23.40
C SER A 105 -13.72 -1.64 23.71
N THR A 106 -13.79 -0.31 23.58
CA THR A 106 -12.67 0.60 23.93
C THR A 106 -12.12 0.32 25.33
N LEU A 107 -12.98 0.05 26.32
CA LEU A 107 -12.55 -0.22 27.70
C LEU A 107 -11.74 -1.51 27.82
N GLN A 108 -12.16 -2.59 27.14
CA GLN A 108 -11.43 -3.85 27.14
C GLN A 108 -10.08 -3.72 26.43
N LEU A 109 -10.01 -2.93 25.35
CA LEU A 109 -8.76 -2.67 24.64
C LEU A 109 -7.79 -1.86 25.50
N LEU A 110 -8.27 -0.85 26.23
CA LEU A 110 -7.46 -0.10 27.20
C LEU A 110 -6.94 -1.00 28.32
N SER A 111 -7.76 -1.92 28.85
CA SER A 111 -7.32 -2.86 29.90
C SER A 111 -6.27 -3.86 29.42
N LEU A 112 -6.17 -4.11 28.11
CA LEU A 112 -5.10 -4.89 27.49
C LEU A 112 -3.80 -4.08 27.27
N GLY A 113 -3.80 -2.79 27.64
CA GLY A 113 -2.63 -1.91 27.52
C GLY A 113 -2.50 -1.21 26.16
N LEU A 114 -3.53 -1.25 25.30
CA LEU A 114 -3.53 -0.48 24.06
C LEU A 114 -3.75 1.01 24.34
N THR A 115 -3.02 1.88 23.65
CA THR A 115 -3.21 3.33 23.75
C THR A 115 -4.44 3.78 22.98
N HIS A 116 -5.01 4.93 23.36
CA HIS A 116 -6.12 5.55 22.62
C HIS A 116 -5.81 5.77 21.13
N THR A 117 -4.56 6.14 20.81
CA THR A 117 -4.12 6.34 19.42
C THR A 117 -4.16 5.05 18.60
N LEU A 118 -3.81 3.90 19.18
CA LEU A 118 -3.91 2.60 18.50
C LEU A 118 -5.36 2.13 18.39
N ILE A 119 -6.18 2.37 19.42
CA ILE A 119 -7.60 2.01 19.39
C ILE A 119 -8.36 2.78 18.31
N GLN A 120 -8.02 4.05 18.07
CA GLN A 120 -8.62 4.84 16.99
C GLN A 120 -8.36 4.24 15.59
N ARG A 121 -7.30 3.46 15.40
CA ARG A 121 -6.98 2.80 14.12
C ARG A 121 -7.86 1.57 13.83
N LEU A 122 -8.63 1.10 14.81
CA LEU A 122 -9.55 -0.05 14.66
C LEU A 122 -10.94 0.37 14.17
N LYS A 123 -11.25 1.65 14.22
CA LYS A 123 -12.53 2.23 13.78
C LYS A 123 -12.45 2.64 12.31
#